data_AF-A0A3U8KWY7-F1
#
_entry.id   AF-A0A3U8KWY7-F1
#
_cell.length_a   1.000
_cell.length_b   1.000
_cell.length_c   1.000
_cell.angle_alpha   90.00
_cell.angle_beta   90.00
_cell.angle_gamma   90.00
#
_symmetry.space_group_name_H-M   'P 1'
#
loop_
_entity.id
_entity.type
_entity.pdbx_description
1 polymer ?
#
loop_
_entity_poly.entity_id
_entity_poly.type
_entity_poly.pdbx_seq_one_letter_code
_entity_poly.pdbx_strand_id
1 'polypeptide(L)'
;MSELSSRPAREPVVYTLEQVATIPEKQWHAYVLAVTETFWQLPEALRPQNAYFGSLTRASELFPVTDTLAFYSRSADGLWSVNVTIEREHRQNILVLKELNFGRQPGDFFARTVFVLLHNLCPDCFRIHSTAGGASWSLPLKWIKRFLGHENFSAPESVLTTPVRGDVFDCLLLQFLSGQGRQLSPDDWSALEEAEHQLYWLRALAGGH
;
A
#
# COMPACT_ATOMS: atom_id res chain seq x y z
N MET A 1 24.14 -8.41 24.81
CA MET A 1 22.87 -7.66 24.70
C MET A 1 23.07 -6.32 23.96
N SER A 2 23.82 -6.28 22.85
CA SER A 2 24.09 -5.04 22.10
C SER A 2 23.49 -5.01 20.68
N GLU A 3 22.76 -6.05 20.26
CA GLU A 3 22.17 -6.10 18.91
C GLU A 3 20.70 -5.65 18.83
N LEU A 4 20.13 -5.18 19.94
CA LEU A 4 18.79 -4.54 19.94
C LEU A 4 18.84 -3.06 19.49
N SER A 5 20.02 -2.54 19.13
CA SER A 5 20.23 -1.11 18.83
C SER A 5 20.10 -0.74 17.35
N SER A 6 20.12 -1.69 16.42
CA SER A 6 19.84 -1.37 15.02
C SER A 6 18.34 -1.53 14.77
N ARG A 7 17.54 -0.57 15.27
CA ARG A 7 16.12 -0.48 14.91
C ARG A 7 16.03 -0.05 13.43
N PRO A 8 15.53 -0.90 12.51
CA PRO A 8 15.16 -0.47 11.16
C PRO A 8 13.91 0.41 11.15
N ALA A 9 13.19 0.53 12.27
CA ALA A 9 11.99 1.36 12.45
C ALA A 9 12.24 2.88 12.44
N ARG A 10 13.35 3.36 11.86
CA ARG A 10 13.70 4.80 11.85
C ARG A 10 13.94 5.38 10.47
N GLU A 11 14.28 4.58 9.48
CA GLU A 11 14.43 5.11 8.12
C GLU A 11 13.08 5.09 7.42
N PRO A 12 12.69 6.18 6.74
CA PRO A 12 11.43 6.20 6.01
C PRO A 12 11.48 5.17 4.88
N VAL A 13 10.42 4.39 4.74
CA VAL A 13 10.27 3.44 3.63
C VAL A 13 10.06 4.22 2.34
N VAL A 14 10.83 3.87 1.31
CA VAL A 14 10.71 4.44 -0.03
C VAL A 14 10.28 3.35 -0.98
N TYR A 15 9.27 3.67 -1.80
CA TYR A 15 8.80 2.80 -2.87
C TYR A 15 9.28 3.33 -4.21
N THR A 16 9.76 2.42 -5.04
CA THR A 16 10.17 2.71 -6.40
C THR A 16 9.22 2.03 -7.36
N LEU A 17 8.58 2.79 -8.24
CA LEU A 17 7.76 2.27 -9.34
C LEU A 17 8.40 2.65 -10.67
N GLU A 18 8.72 1.65 -11.48
CA GLU A 18 9.20 1.80 -12.86
C GLU A 18 8.13 1.23 -13.79
N GLN A 19 7.52 2.06 -14.62
CA GLN A 19 6.65 1.57 -15.69
C GLN A 19 7.51 1.08 -16.85
N VAL A 20 7.33 -0.18 -17.25
CA VAL A 20 8.13 -0.83 -18.29
C VAL A 20 7.32 -1.11 -19.57
N ALA A 21 5.99 -1.12 -19.47
CA ALA A 21 5.11 -1.35 -20.62
C ALA A 21 3.74 -0.66 -20.44
N THR A 22 3.05 -0.48 -21.57
CA THR A 22 1.67 0.00 -21.58
C THR A 22 0.76 -1.10 -21.04
N ILE A 23 -0.09 -0.75 -20.08
CA ILE A 23 -1.08 -1.66 -19.53
C ILE A 23 -2.17 -1.90 -20.62
N PRO A 24 -2.45 -3.17 -20.99
CA PRO A 24 -3.59 -3.51 -21.83
C PRO A 24 -4.90 -3.03 -21.23
N GLU A 25 -5.80 -2.52 -22.06
CA GLU A 25 -7.08 -1.94 -21.64
C GLU A 25 -7.88 -2.86 -20.70
N LYS A 26 -7.98 -4.15 -21.01
CA LYS A 26 -8.69 -5.13 -20.15
C LYS A 26 -8.07 -5.25 -18.76
N GLN A 27 -6.74 -5.21 -18.65
CA GLN A 27 -6.03 -5.27 -17.38
C GLN A 27 -6.24 -3.98 -16.58
N TRP A 28 -6.20 -2.84 -17.26
CA TRP A 28 -6.48 -1.54 -16.64
C TRP A 28 -7.89 -1.48 -16.06
N HIS A 29 -8.91 -1.96 -16.79
CA HIS A 29 -10.27 -2.02 -16.27
C HIS A 29 -10.40 -2.90 -15.02
N ALA A 30 -9.78 -4.09 -15.02
CA ALA A 30 -9.78 -4.95 -13.84
C ALA A 30 -9.11 -4.28 -12.64
N TYR A 31 -7.99 -3.59 -12.89
CA TYR A 31 -7.28 -2.81 -11.88
C TYR A 31 -8.12 -1.65 -11.33
N VAL A 32 -8.77 -0.85 -12.18
CA VAL A 32 -9.67 0.24 -11.77
C VAL A 32 -10.79 -0.26 -10.86
N LEU A 33 -11.40 -1.42 -11.19
CA LEU A 33 -12.45 -2.03 -10.37
C LEU A 33 -11.91 -2.45 -8.99
N ALA A 34 -10.74 -3.09 -8.93
CA ALA A 34 -10.14 -3.52 -7.67
C ALA A 34 -9.74 -2.33 -6.77
N VAL A 35 -9.20 -1.25 -7.37
CA VAL A 35 -8.87 -0.01 -6.65
C VAL A 35 -10.15 0.67 -6.12
N THR A 36 -11.21 0.68 -6.93
CA THR A 36 -12.52 1.22 -6.53
C THR A 36 -13.11 0.45 -5.35
N GLU A 37 -13.06 -0.88 -5.37
CA GLU A 37 -13.51 -1.70 -4.25
C GLU A 37 -12.65 -1.46 -3.00
N THR A 38 -11.32 -1.39 -3.17
CA THR A 38 -10.38 -1.09 -2.09
C THR A 38 -10.74 0.21 -1.37
N PHE A 39 -11.01 1.27 -2.14
CA PHE A 39 -11.40 2.58 -1.60
C PHE A 39 -12.60 2.49 -0.65
N TRP A 40 -13.61 1.70 -1.01
CA TRP A 40 -14.83 1.57 -0.22
C TRP A 40 -14.68 0.68 1.01
N GLN A 41 -13.82 -0.33 0.95
CA GLN A 41 -13.59 -1.24 2.07
C GLN A 41 -12.75 -0.63 3.20
N LEU A 42 -11.93 0.39 2.88
CA LEU A 42 -11.10 1.08 3.87
C LEU A 42 -11.90 2.05 4.76
N PRO A 43 -11.50 2.18 6.04
CA PRO A 43 -11.87 3.30 6.91
C PRO A 43 -11.58 4.64 6.26
N GLU A 44 -12.41 5.65 6.52
CA GLU A 44 -12.31 6.97 5.89
C GLU A 44 -10.94 7.63 6.13
N ALA A 45 -10.38 7.46 7.33
CA ALA A 45 -9.07 8.00 7.71
C ALA A 45 -7.90 7.40 6.90
N LEU A 46 -8.08 6.22 6.29
CA LEU A 46 -7.07 5.56 5.45
C LEU A 46 -7.30 5.80 3.96
N ARG A 47 -8.44 6.41 3.60
CA ARG A 47 -8.71 6.75 2.20
C ARG A 47 -7.78 7.86 1.77
N PRO A 48 -7.27 7.81 0.54
CA PRO A 48 -6.42 8.85 0.03
C PRO A 48 -7.23 10.13 -0.23
N GLN A 49 -6.51 11.22 -0.44
CA GLN A 49 -7.04 12.55 -0.74
C GLN A 49 -6.86 12.87 -2.22
N ASN A 50 -7.48 13.95 -2.70
CA ASN A 50 -7.06 14.61 -3.94
C ASN A 50 -6.48 16.01 -3.69
N ALA A 51 -5.78 16.55 -4.69
CA ALA A 51 -5.17 17.87 -4.61
C ALA A 51 -6.15 19.03 -4.37
N TYR A 52 -7.43 18.84 -4.71
CA TYR A 52 -8.38 19.95 -4.86
C TYR A 52 -9.43 20.03 -3.75
N PHE A 53 -9.85 18.89 -3.20
CA PHE A 53 -11.03 18.75 -2.34
C PHE A 53 -10.71 18.14 -0.96
N GLY A 54 -9.46 17.74 -0.71
CA GLY A 54 -9.09 17.07 0.55
C GLY A 54 -9.57 15.61 0.54
N SER A 55 -10.39 15.22 1.52
CA SER A 55 -10.93 13.85 1.62
C SER A 55 -11.81 13.50 0.43
N LEU A 56 -11.54 12.35 -0.19
CA LEU A 56 -12.34 11.83 -1.28
C LEU A 56 -13.65 11.25 -0.75
N THR A 57 -14.76 11.62 -1.39
CA THR A 57 -16.09 11.10 -1.06
C THR A 57 -16.55 10.04 -2.04
N ARG A 58 -15.89 9.93 -3.21
CA ARG A 58 -16.21 8.96 -4.24
C ARG A 58 -14.95 8.35 -4.83
N ALA A 59 -14.96 7.04 -5.07
CA ALA A 59 -13.84 6.36 -5.73
C ALA A 59 -13.54 6.90 -7.15
N SER A 60 -14.54 7.43 -7.87
CA SER A 60 -14.34 8.03 -9.20
C SER A 60 -13.39 9.22 -9.18
N GLU A 61 -13.25 9.90 -8.03
CA GLU A 61 -12.35 11.06 -7.87
C GLU A 61 -10.87 10.65 -7.89
N LEU A 62 -10.56 9.35 -7.78
CA LEU A 62 -9.23 8.79 -8.00
C LEU A 62 -8.82 8.79 -9.49
N PHE A 63 -9.77 8.99 -10.40
CA PHE A 63 -9.56 8.89 -11.84
C PHE A 63 -9.90 10.22 -12.51
N PRO A 64 -9.07 11.26 -12.35
CA PRO A 64 -9.36 12.61 -12.83
C PRO A 64 -9.40 12.71 -14.37
N VAL A 65 -8.75 11.77 -15.04
CA VAL A 65 -8.74 11.62 -16.50
C VAL A 65 -8.77 10.14 -16.82
N THR A 66 -9.29 9.81 -18.00
CA THR A 66 -9.25 8.45 -18.53
C THR A 66 -7.82 7.91 -18.47
N ASP A 67 -7.68 6.61 -18.17
CA ASP A 67 -6.38 5.93 -18.14
C ASP A 67 -5.38 6.45 -17.10
N THR A 68 -5.83 7.21 -16.10
CA THR A 68 -4.97 7.74 -15.04
C THR A 68 -5.59 7.51 -13.68
N LEU A 69 -4.85 6.86 -12.79
CA LEU A 69 -5.11 6.86 -11.35
C LEU A 69 -4.25 7.96 -10.72
N ALA A 70 -4.85 8.88 -9.96
CA ALA A 70 -4.12 9.89 -9.23
C ALA A 70 -4.72 10.13 -7.84
N PHE A 71 -3.87 10.15 -6.82
CA PHE A 71 -4.28 10.40 -5.46
C PHE A 71 -3.13 10.94 -4.61
N TYR A 72 -3.47 11.50 -3.46
CA TYR A 72 -2.55 12.17 -2.57
C TYR A 72 -2.63 11.56 -1.18
N SER A 73 -1.49 11.53 -0.50
CA SER A 73 -1.45 11.40 0.95
C SER A 73 -0.86 12.67 1.51
N ARG A 74 -1.58 13.32 2.43
CA ARG A 74 -1.15 14.56 3.07
C ARG A 74 -1.04 14.34 4.56
N SER A 75 0.03 14.85 5.16
CA SER A 75 0.19 14.86 6.61
C SER A 75 -0.85 15.74 7.29
N ALA A 76 -1.16 15.43 8.55
CA ALA A 76 -2.15 16.17 9.34
C ALA A 76 -1.78 17.66 9.53
N ASP A 77 -0.48 17.98 9.57
CA ASP A 77 0.04 19.36 9.61
C ASP A 77 0.09 20.04 8.23
N GLY A 78 -0.23 19.29 7.17
CA GLY A 78 -0.26 19.78 5.80
C GLY A 78 1.10 20.08 5.17
N LEU A 79 2.21 19.82 5.87
CA LEU A 79 3.58 20.14 5.46
C LEU A 79 4.17 19.12 4.47
N TRP A 80 3.64 17.90 4.45
CA TRP A 80 4.11 16.82 3.59
C TRP A 80 2.95 16.30 2.74
N SER A 81 3.16 16.25 1.43
CA SER A 81 2.23 15.60 0.52
C SER A 81 2.98 14.70 -0.45
N VAL A 82 2.46 13.49 -0.63
CA VAL A 82 2.91 12.57 -1.67
C VAL A 82 1.83 12.49 -2.72
N ASN A 83 2.20 12.78 -3.95
CA ASN A 83 1.34 12.58 -5.10
C ASN A 83 1.69 11.24 -5.75
N VAL A 84 0.69 10.37 -5.87
CA VAL A 84 0.78 9.14 -6.64
C VAL A 84 0.02 9.34 -7.93
N THR A 85 0.66 9.02 -9.04
CA THR A 85 0.01 8.97 -10.34
C THR A 85 0.43 7.67 -11.03
N ILE A 86 -0.51 6.94 -11.60
CA ILE A 86 -0.25 5.73 -12.40
C ILE A 86 -1.02 5.90 -13.70
N GLU A 87 -0.30 5.86 -14.81
CA GLU A 87 -0.86 6.01 -16.16
C GLU A 87 -0.90 4.64 -16.85
N ARG A 88 -1.96 4.37 -17.60
CA ARG A 88 -2.08 3.14 -18.41
C ARG A 88 -1.01 3.09 -19.50
N GLU A 89 -0.81 4.22 -20.18
CA GLU A 89 0.07 4.30 -21.35
C GLU A 89 1.52 4.53 -20.95
N HIS A 90 2.39 3.64 -21.41
CA HIS A 90 3.83 3.83 -21.27
C HIS A 90 4.31 4.76 -22.39
N ARG A 91 4.65 5.99 -22.01
CA ARG A 91 5.22 6.96 -22.94
C ARG A 91 6.68 6.60 -23.19
N GLN A 92 6.92 5.92 -24.33
CA GLN A 92 8.25 5.59 -24.82
C GLN A 92 9.12 6.87 -24.82
N ASN A 93 10.27 6.81 -24.14
CA ASN A 93 11.34 7.82 -24.00
C ASN A 93 11.48 8.53 -22.64
N ILE A 94 10.63 8.24 -21.64
CA ILE A 94 10.87 8.69 -20.26
C ILE A 94 10.77 7.46 -19.37
N LEU A 95 11.89 7.06 -18.76
CA LEU A 95 11.87 6.17 -17.60
C LEU A 95 11.09 6.90 -16.51
N VAL A 96 9.82 6.56 -16.36
CA VAL A 96 8.98 7.11 -15.29
C VAL A 96 9.29 6.33 -14.03
N LEU A 97 10.43 6.65 -13.42
CA LEU A 97 10.80 6.19 -12.09
C LEU A 97 10.14 7.11 -11.07
N LYS A 98 9.23 6.58 -10.27
CA LYS A 98 8.61 7.31 -9.16
C LYS A 98 9.16 6.79 -7.85
N GLU A 99 9.87 7.65 -7.13
CA GLU A 99 10.24 7.41 -5.74
C GLU A 99 9.20 8.06 -4.85
N LEU A 100 8.58 7.26 -4.00
CA LEU A 100 7.47 7.66 -3.15
C LEU A 100 7.84 7.41 -1.70
N ASN A 101 7.84 8.46 -0.89
CA ASN A 101 8.08 8.39 0.54
C ASN A 101 6.90 9.01 1.27
N PHE A 102 6.07 8.16 1.88
CA PHE A 102 4.85 8.57 2.57
C PHE A 102 5.10 9.09 3.97
N GLY A 103 6.33 9.12 4.49
CA GLY A 103 6.61 9.66 5.83
C GLY A 103 5.74 9.05 6.92
N ARG A 104 5.42 7.75 6.80
CA ARG A 104 4.52 6.99 7.68
C ARG A 104 3.10 7.56 7.76
N GLN A 105 2.59 8.20 6.71
CA GLN A 105 1.22 8.72 6.67
C GLN A 105 0.18 7.64 6.38
N PRO A 106 -1.09 7.79 6.82
CA PRO A 106 -2.16 6.79 6.62
C PRO A 106 -2.39 6.37 5.15
N GLY A 107 -2.16 7.28 4.20
CA GLY A 107 -2.29 6.97 2.77
C GLY A 107 -1.24 6.00 2.23
N ASP A 108 -0.19 5.70 3.01
CA ASP A 108 0.79 4.67 2.71
C ASP A 108 0.12 3.29 2.53
N PHE A 109 -0.82 2.93 3.41
CA PHE A 109 -1.50 1.63 3.32
C PHE A 109 -2.27 1.47 2.02
N PHE A 110 -3.04 2.50 1.65
CA PHE A 110 -3.77 2.52 0.39
C PHE A 110 -2.80 2.40 -0.79
N ALA A 111 -1.72 3.17 -0.79
CA ALA A 111 -0.72 3.13 -1.87
C ALA A 111 -0.10 1.74 -2.01
N ARG A 112 0.35 1.13 -0.92
CA ARG A 112 0.90 -0.24 -0.95
C ARG A 112 -0.11 -1.27 -1.44
N THR A 113 -1.37 -1.15 -1.04
CA THR A 113 -2.47 -2.02 -1.50
C THR A 113 -2.65 -1.89 -3.01
N VAL A 114 -2.71 -0.65 -3.51
CA VAL A 114 -2.78 -0.34 -4.94
C VAL A 114 -1.58 -0.90 -5.70
N PHE A 115 -0.37 -0.85 -5.15
CA PHE A 115 0.83 -1.40 -5.79
C PHE A 115 0.81 -2.94 -5.86
N VAL A 116 0.31 -3.62 -4.82
CA VAL A 116 0.09 -5.07 -4.88
C VAL A 116 -0.97 -5.41 -5.93
N LEU A 117 -2.05 -4.64 -6.03
CA LEU A 117 -3.06 -4.82 -7.09
C LEU A 117 -2.44 -4.62 -8.48
N LEU A 118 -1.62 -3.59 -8.66
CA LEU A 118 -0.95 -3.28 -9.93
C LEU A 118 -0.03 -4.43 -10.36
N HIS A 119 0.77 -4.95 -9.42
CA HIS A 119 1.66 -6.08 -9.66
C HIS A 119 0.93 -7.34 -10.17
N ASN A 120 -0.25 -7.63 -9.63
CA ASN A 120 -0.99 -8.85 -9.99
C ASN A 120 -1.91 -8.68 -11.22
N LEU A 121 -2.56 -7.51 -11.34
CA LEU A 121 -3.57 -7.27 -12.37
C LEU A 121 -2.97 -6.72 -13.67
N CYS A 122 -1.77 -6.14 -13.60
CA CYS A 122 -1.02 -5.61 -14.73
C CYS A 122 0.39 -6.22 -14.77
N PRO A 123 0.51 -7.54 -14.92
CA PRO A 123 1.80 -8.23 -14.89
C PRO A 123 2.71 -7.67 -15.98
N ASP A 124 4.00 -7.63 -15.69
CA ASP A 124 5.06 -7.15 -16.60
C ASP A 124 4.94 -5.70 -17.06
N CYS A 125 4.00 -4.91 -16.51
CA CYS A 125 3.84 -3.49 -16.85
C CYS A 125 4.60 -2.57 -15.89
N PHE A 126 4.84 -3.02 -14.66
CA PHE A 126 5.54 -2.27 -13.62
C PHE A 126 6.55 -3.15 -12.89
N ARG A 127 7.73 -2.58 -12.59
CA ARG A 127 8.64 -3.09 -11.54
C ARG A 127 8.44 -2.25 -10.29
N ILE A 128 8.20 -2.92 -9.18
CA ILE A 128 7.85 -2.29 -7.91
C ILE A 128 8.81 -2.80 -6.85
N HIS A 129 9.46 -1.89 -6.14
CA HIS A 129 10.44 -2.19 -5.11
C HIS A 129 10.17 -1.37 -3.85
N SER A 130 10.48 -1.94 -2.69
CA SER A 130 10.50 -1.25 -1.40
C SER A 130 11.87 -1.35 -0.73
N THR A 131 12.33 -0.28 -0.09
CA THR A 131 13.52 -0.32 0.76
C THR A 131 13.36 -1.24 1.98
N ALA A 132 12.13 -1.55 2.40
CA ALA A 132 11.83 -2.51 3.46
C ALA A 132 11.46 -3.92 2.91
N GLY A 133 11.58 -4.12 1.59
CA GLY A 133 11.31 -5.39 0.91
C GLY A 133 9.94 -5.97 1.23
N GLY A 134 9.90 -7.28 1.50
CA GLY A 134 8.68 -8.02 1.84
C GLY A 134 7.89 -7.50 3.04
N ALA A 135 8.51 -6.72 3.94
CA ALA A 135 7.83 -6.15 5.10
C ALA A 135 6.69 -5.22 4.66
N SER A 136 6.96 -4.37 3.66
CA SER A 136 5.97 -3.44 3.11
C SER A 136 4.74 -4.14 2.55
N TRP A 137 4.90 -5.33 1.98
CA TRP A 137 3.82 -5.97 1.25
C TRP A 137 2.99 -6.92 2.10
N SER A 138 3.47 -7.30 3.29
CA SER A 138 2.87 -8.36 4.09
C SER A 138 1.43 -8.07 4.50
N LEU A 139 1.14 -6.89 5.06
CA LEU A 139 -0.21 -6.57 5.54
C LEU A 139 -1.17 -6.24 4.39
N PRO A 140 -0.80 -5.43 3.37
CA PRO A 140 -1.64 -5.19 2.20
C PRO A 140 -2.02 -6.48 1.46
N LEU A 141 -1.06 -7.41 1.29
CA LEU A 141 -1.35 -8.69 0.64
C LEU A 141 -2.37 -9.51 1.44
N LYS A 142 -2.20 -9.62 2.76
CA LYS A 142 -3.15 -10.33 3.62
C LYS A 142 -4.53 -9.66 3.59
N TRP A 143 -4.57 -8.34 3.56
CA TRP A 143 -5.80 -7.56 3.47
C TRP A 143 -6.53 -7.84 2.14
N ILE A 144 -5.83 -7.81 1.01
CA ILE A 144 -6.39 -8.11 -0.31
C ILE A 144 -7.00 -9.52 -0.35
N LYS A 145 -6.27 -10.52 0.15
CA LYS A 145 -6.78 -11.90 0.19
C LYS A 145 -8.06 -11.99 1.02
N ARG A 146 -8.03 -11.41 2.22
CA ARG A 146 -9.13 -11.43 3.19
C ARG A 146 -10.39 -10.72 2.71
N PHE A 147 -10.25 -9.51 2.14
CA PHE A 147 -11.37 -8.60 1.91
C PHE A 147 -11.76 -8.45 0.44
N LEU A 148 -10.85 -8.74 -0.50
CA LEU A 148 -11.14 -8.76 -1.94
C LEU A 148 -11.24 -10.17 -2.52
N GLY A 149 -10.92 -11.22 -1.74
CA GLY A 149 -11.04 -12.62 -2.16
C GLY A 149 -9.98 -13.07 -3.17
N HIS A 150 -8.88 -12.33 -3.32
CA HIS A 150 -7.82 -12.62 -4.29
C HIS A 150 -6.72 -13.52 -3.71
N GLU A 151 -7.07 -14.74 -3.30
CA GLU A 151 -6.16 -15.69 -2.61
C GLU A 151 -4.87 -16.02 -3.38
N ASN A 152 -4.93 -15.99 -4.70
CA ASN A 152 -3.81 -16.32 -5.59
C ASN A 152 -2.82 -15.17 -5.78
N PHE A 153 -3.08 -13.98 -5.24
CA PHE A 153 -2.19 -12.84 -5.44
C PHE A 153 -0.88 -13.01 -4.65
N SER A 154 0.17 -12.43 -5.21
CA SER A 154 1.52 -12.34 -4.63
C SER A 154 1.91 -10.89 -4.35
N ALA A 155 2.90 -10.70 -3.49
CA ALA A 155 3.54 -9.41 -3.31
C ALA A 155 4.63 -9.18 -4.38
N PRO A 156 4.98 -7.91 -4.68
CA PRO A 156 6.13 -7.59 -5.54
C PRO A 156 7.45 -8.23 -5.10
N GLU A 157 7.64 -8.36 -3.77
CA GLU A 157 8.81 -8.99 -3.16
C GLU A 157 8.36 -10.04 -2.14
N SER A 158 9.18 -11.07 -1.94
CA SER A 158 8.84 -12.23 -1.10
C SER A 158 8.47 -11.82 0.34
N VAL A 159 7.34 -12.34 0.84
CA VAL A 159 6.82 -12.05 2.19
C VAL A 159 6.99 -13.26 3.11
N LEU A 160 7.33 -13.00 4.38
CA LEU A 160 7.37 -14.05 5.39
C LEU A 160 5.94 -14.51 5.73
N THR A 161 5.74 -15.82 5.67
CA THR A 161 4.44 -16.47 5.94
C THR A 161 4.36 -17.10 7.32
N THR A 162 5.47 -17.18 8.05
CA THR A 162 5.53 -17.78 9.38
C THR A 162 4.55 -17.08 10.34
N PRO A 163 3.63 -17.80 10.98
CA PRO A 163 2.70 -17.20 11.94
C PRO A 163 3.43 -16.83 13.25
N VAL A 164 3.03 -15.72 13.88
CA VAL A 164 3.54 -15.30 15.19
C VAL A 164 2.40 -15.37 16.19
N ARG A 165 2.49 -16.30 17.15
CA ARG A 165 1.40 -16.62 18.10
C ARG A 165 0.08 -16.95 17.37
N GLY A 166 0.16 -17.76 16.32
CA GLY A 166 -0.95 -18.00 15.40
C GLY A 166 -1.13 -16.84 14.40
N ASP A 167 -2.39 -16.53 14.06
CA ASP A 167 -2.79 -15.45 13.15
C ASP A 167 -3.53 -14.30 13.88
N VAL A 168 -3.59 -14.33 15.22
CA VAL A 168 -4.42 -13.42 16.02
C VAL A 168 -4.01 -11.96 15.81
N PHE A 169 -2.72 -11.65 15.81
CA PHE A 169 -2.23 -10.29 15.59
C PHE A 169 -2.52 -9.79 14.18
N ASP A 170 -2.38 -10.65 13.17
CA ASP A 170 -2.78 -10.31 11.81
C ASP A 170 -4.28 -10.02 11.73
N CYS A 171 -5.11 -10.89 12.31
CA CYS A 171 -6.56 -10.71 12.33
C CYS A 171 -6.95 -9.38 13.00
N LEU A 172 -6.30 -9.00 14.10
CA LEU A 172 -6.55 -7.72 14.78
C LEU A 172 -6.16 -6.54 13.89
N LEU A 173 -4.95 -6.52 13.33
CA LEU A 173 -4.50 -5.44 12.44
C LEU A 173 -5.41 -5.32 11.20
N LEU A 174 -5.76 -6.44 10.58
CA LEU A 174 -6.67 -6.50 9.44
C LEU A 174 -8.07 -6.00 9.78
N GLN A 175 -8.56 -6.27 11.00
CA GLN A 175 -9.82 -5.69 11.45
C GLN A 175 -9.71 -4.17 11.58
N PHE A 176 -8.63 -3.64 12.16
CA PHE A 176 -8.44 -2.18 12.27
C PHE A 176 -8.39 -1.48 10.91
N LEU A 177 -7.83 -2.13 9.90
CA LEU A 177 -7.70 -1.62 8.53
C LEU A 177 -8.97 -1.76 7.68
N SER A 178 -10.06 -2.29 8.23
CA SER A 178 -11.29 -2.57 7.48
C SER A 178 -12.54 -2.05 8.18
N GLY A 179 -13.55 -1.74 7.36
CA GLY A 179 -14.88 -1.38 7.83
C GLY A 179 -15.24 0.08 7.55
N GLN A 180 -16.37 0.27 6.87
CA GLN A 180 -16.90 1.60 6.59
C GLN A 180 -17.29 2.33 7.89
N GLY A 181 -16.85 3.58 8.04
CA GLY A 181 -17.20 4.43 9.17
C GLY A 181 -16.33 4.29 10.42
N ARG A 182 -15.31 3.42 10.42
CA ARG A 182 -14.32 3.39 11.49
C ARG A 182 -13.45 4.65 11.41
N GLN A 183 -13.32 5.37 12.53
CA GLN A 183 -12.39 6.48 12.67
C GLN A 183 -11.08 5.95 13.24
N LEU A 184 -9.97 6.24 12.57
CA LEU A 184 -8.62 6.04 13.07
C LEU A 184 -8.00 7.42 13.28
N SER A 185 -7.50 7.68 14.48
CA SER A 185 -6.71 8.87 14.75
C SER A 185 -5.29 8.72 14.16
N PRO A 186 -4.54 9.81 13.98
CA PRO A 186 -3.13 9.74 13.59
C PRO A 186 -2.28 8.87 14.55
N ASP A 187 -2.59 8.89 15.84
CA ASP A 187 -1.90 8.05 16.84
C ASP A 187 -2.23 6.56 16.66
N ASP A 188 -3.48 6.22 16.34
CA ASP A 188 -3.87 4.85 16.02
C ASP A 188 -3.11 4.31 14.82
N TRP A 189 -2.95 5.14 13.78
CA TRP A 189 -2.18 4.77 12.60
C TRP A 189 -0.70 4.57 12.91
N SER A 190 -0.08 5.49 13.66
CA SER A 190 1.32 5.39 14.09
C SER A 190 1.56 4.09 14.89
N ALA A 191 0.65 3.76 15.80
CA ALA A 191 0.71 2.52 16.57
C ALA A 191 0.53 1.28 15.67
N LEU A 192 -0.37 1.34 14.69
CA LEU A 192 -0.62 0.26 13.74
C LEU A 192 0.60 -0.01 12.86
N GLU A 193 1.20 1.03 12.31
CA GLU A 193 2.35 0.91 11.41
C GLU A 193 3.62 0.46 12.16
N GLU A 194 3.82 0.89 13.41
CA GLU A 194 4.85 0.33 14.29
C GLU A 194 4.58 -1.16 14.61
N ALA A 195 3.33 -1.51 14.93
CA ALA A 195 2.94 -2.89 15.21
C ALA A 195 3.11 -3.81 13.99
N GLU A 196 2.80 -3.33 12.78
CA GLU A 196 3.03 -4.04 11.52
C GLU A 196 4.52 -4.39 11.37
N HIS A 197 5.41 -3.41 11.52
CA HIS A 197 6.85 -3.62 11.38
C HIS A 197 7.39 -4.56 12.45
N GLN A 198 6.99 -4.38 13.72
CA GLN A 198 7.41 -5.26 14.80
C GLN A 198 6.93 -6.69 14.60
N LEU A 199 5.69 -6.89 14.14
CA LEU A 199 5.16 -8.21 13.86
C LEU A 199 5.94 -8.91 12.74
N TYR A 200 6.27 -8.19 11.67
CA TYR A 200 7.09 -8.74 10.59
C TYR A 200 8.50 -9.12 11.07
N TRP A 201 9.13 -8.29 11.91
CA TRP A 201 10.41 -8.61 12.54
C TRP A 201 10.35 -9.85 13.43
N LEU A 202 9.29 -10.00 14.22
CA LEU A 202 9.08 -11.23 15.01
C LEU A 202 8.96 -12.47 14.12
N ARG A 203 8.38 -12.36 12.91
CA ARG A 203 8.37 -13.47 11.94
C ARG A 203 9.75 -13.80 11.43
N ALA A 204 10.56 -12.79 11.15
CA ALA A 204 11.94 -13.01 10.71
C ALA A 204 12.74 -13.78 11.77
N LEU A 205 12.54 -13.42 13.06
CA LEU A 205 13.15 -14.14 14.18
C LEU A 205 12.58 -15.55 14.36
N ALA A 206 11.26 -15.72 14.23
CA ALA A 206 10.61 -17.02 14.39
C ALA A 206 10.86 -17.98 13.22
N GLY A 207 11.11 -17.45 12.02
CA GLY A 207 11.52 -18.21 10.84
C GLY A 207 13.01 -18.55 10.82
N GLY A 208 13.78 -18.08 11.80
CA GLY A 208 15.22 -18.34 11.92
C GLY A 208 15.53 -19.69 12.55
N HIS A 209 15.67 -20.70 11.69
CA HIS A 209 16.78 -21.66 11.69
C HIS A 209 17.40 -21.67 10.31
#